data_AF-A0A974SH59-F1
#
_entry.id   AF-A0A974SH59-F1
#
_cell.length_a   1.000
_cell.length_b   1.000
_cell.length_c   1.000
_cell.angle_alpha   90.00
_cell.angle_beta   90.00
_cell.angle_gamma   90.00
#
_symmetry.space_group_name_H-M   'P 1'
#
loop_
_entity.id
_entity.type
_entity.pdbx_description
1 polymer ?
#
loop_
_entity_poly.entity_id
_entity_poly.type
_entity_poly.pdbx_seq_one_letter_code
_entity_poly.pdbx_strand_id
1 'polypeptide(L)'
;MELTSSPMTERQRKYRATYRERVTGWYNGWLHILIIYTIGFTALYVYVANMHQVRWWELLTIPVVFLFCNFFEWWLHRYVMHRPSSFPLFRAVYNRHTLMHHQFFTEEEMRFADHHDWRVTFFPPYALVTFTLMSIPGAIILGWLISPNVGWLFITTTTSIYLIYEFMHFCTHIDENWLVRNTPFINTIRRHHAAHHNQSLMMERNMNLTFPIMDWVFGTSDLNRGLVGHLFNGYDTRFVKTDMRRTARTPRGTAEASARVAAAE
;
A
#
# COMPACT_ATOMS: atom_id res chain seq x y z
N MET A 1 -1.61 -9.46 21.35
CA MET A 1 -1.78 -8.50 22.47
C MET A 1 -1.67 -7.10 21.89
N GLU A 2 -2.46 -6.14 22.36
CA GLU A 2 -2.45 -4.77 21.82
C GLU A 2 -1.23 -3.96 22.30
N LEU A 3 -0.87 -2.90 21.56
CA LEU A 3 0.15 -1.93 21.97
C LEU A 3 -0.18 -1.30 23.33
N THR A 4 0.75 -1.40 24.29
CA THR A 4 0.59 -0.91 25.67
C THR A 4 0.69 0.62 25.76
N SER A 5 1.60 1.24 25.01
CA SER A 5 1.74 2.69 24.90
C SER A 5 1.41 3.14 23.48
N SER A 6 0.31 3.86 23.33
CA SER A 6 -0.18 4.31 22.02
C SER A 6 -1.17 5.47 22.16
N PRO A 7 -1.13 6.48 21.25
CA PRO A 7 -2.08 7.59 21.22
C PRO A 7 -3.46 7.19 20.66
N MET A 8 -3.69 5.91 20.33
CA MET A 8 -4.98 5.44 19.79
C MET A 8 -6.18 5.89 20.60
N THR A 9 -7.16 6.44 19.89
CA THR A 9 -8.50 6.71 20.43
C THR A 9 -9.22 5.41 20.83
N GLU A 10 -10.17 5.52 21.76
CA GLU A 10 -11.09 4.43 22.16
C GLU A 10 -11.74 3.76 20.93
N ARG A 11 -12.16 4.55 19.95
CA ARG A 11 -12.79 4.08 18.71
C ARG A 11 -11.83 3.18 17.93
N GLN A 12 -10.57 3.60 17.75
CA GLN A 12 -9.57 2.80 17.03
C GLN A 12 -9.28 1.50 17.79
N ARG A 13 -9.11 1.55 19.12
CA ARG A 13 -8.89 0.35 19.95
C ARG A 13 -10.04 -0.66 19.80
N LYS A 14 -11.29 -0.19 19.91
CA LYS A 14 -12.47 -1.03 19.73
C LYS A 14 -12.53 -1.63 18.31
N TYR A 15 -12.23 -0.83 17.29
CA TYR A 15 -12.19 -1.33 15.90
C TYR A 15 -11.14 -2.42 15.72
N ARG A 16 -9.91 -2.20 16.20
CA ARG A 16 -8.82 -3.21 16.12
C ARG A 16 -9.19 -4.49 16.85
N ALA A 17 -9.78 -4.40 18.04
CA ALA A 17 -10.25 -5.57 18.79
C ALA A 17 -11.31 -6.36 18.00
N THR A 18 -12.37 -5.71 17.52
CA THR A 18 -13.42 -6.36 16.72
C THR A 18 -12.88 -6.92 15.40
N TYR A 19 -11.94 -6.24 14.75
CA TYR A 19 -11.29 -6.76 13.54
C TYR A 19 -10.55 -8.06 13.84
N ARG A 20 -9.74 -8.08 14.91
CA ARG A 20 -8.97 -9.26 15.30
C ARG A 20 -9.88 -10.43 15.64
N GLU A 21 -10.97 -10.20 16.38
CA GLU A 21 -12.00 -11.23 16.65
C GLU A 21 -12.51 -11.89 15.36
N ARG A 22 -12.75 -11.11 14.29
CA ARG A 22 -13.17 -11.67 12.98
C ARG A 22 -12.06 -12.39 12.22
N VAL A 23 -10.80 -12.09 12.53
CA VAL A 23 -9.63 -12.77 11.97
C VAL A 23 -9.23 -13.99 12.79
N THR A 24 -9.74 -14.15 14.02
CA THR A 24 -9.47 -15.31 14.87
C THR A 24 -9.79 -16.62 14.15
N GLY A 25 -8.87 -17.58 14.26
CA GLY A 25 -8.88 -18.83 13.53
C GLY A 25 -7.47 -19.25 13.12
N TRP A 26 -7.33 -19.82 11.93
CA TRP A 26 -6.08 -20.42 11.43
C TRP A 26 -5.10 -19.42 10.80
N TYR A 27 -5.36 -18.11 10.90
CA TYR A 27 -4.48 -17.11 10.28
C TYR A 27 -3.15 -17.02 11.02
N ASN A 28 -2.04 -17.11 10.28
CA ASN A 28 -0.71 -16.88 10.81
C ASN A 28 0.06 -15.95 9.86
N GLY A 29 0.43 -14.76 10.34
CA GLY A 29 1.17 -13.76 9.58
C GLY A 29 2.49 -14.26 8.97
N TRP A 30 3.27 -15.06 9.71
CA TRP A 30 4.53 -15.61 9.21
C TRP A 30 4.31 -16.57 8.06
N LEU A 31 3.34 -17.48 8.18
CA LEU A 31 2.95 -18.38 7.10
C LEU A 31 2.44 -17.60 5.89
N HIS A 32 1.68 -16.51 6.11
CA HIS A 32 1.19 -15.66 5.04
C HIS A 32 2.33 -15.07 4.20
N ILE A 33 3.31 -14.43 4.87
CA ILE A 33 4.50 -13.86 4.21
C ILE A 33 5.29 -14.96 3.51
N LEU A 34 5.53 -16.09 4.19
CA LEU A 34 6.29 -17.21 3.63
C LEU A 34 5.67 -17.69 2.31
N ILE A 35 4.34 -17.84 2.25
CA ILE A 35 3.63 -18.27 1.04
C ILE A 35 3.80 -17.24 -0.09
N ILE A 36 3.58 -15.96 0.17
CA ILE A 36 3.70 -14.90 -0.85
C ILE A 36 5.10 -14.88 -1.45
N TYR A 37 6.14 -14.84 -0.60
CA TYR A 37 7.53 -14.76 -1.07
C TYR A 37 8.01 -16.07 -1.70
N THR A 38 7.54 -17.24 -1.23
CA THR A 38 7.86 -18.52 -1.88
C THR A 38 7.29 -18.57 -3.29
N ILE A 39 6.02 -18.20 -3.48
CA ILE A 39 5.39 -18.14 -4.82
C ILE A 39 6.13 -17.11 -5.69
N GLY A 40 6.35 -15.91 -5.16
CA GLY A 40 7.01 -14.83 -5.87
C GLY A 40 8.44 -15.16 -6.31
N PHE A 41 9.28 -15.68 -5.41
CA PHE A 41 10.66 -16.05 -5.76
C PHE A 41 10.73 -17.28 -6.67
N THR A 42 9.81 -18.24 -6.53
CA THR A 42 9.72 -19.37 -7.47
C THR A 42 9.36 -18.87 -8.88
N ALA A 43 8.39 -17.97 -8.98
CA ALA A 43 8.01 -17.35 -10.24
C ALA A 43 9.18 -16.56 -10.86
N LEU A 44 9.84 -15.71 -10.08
CA LEU A 44 11.02 -14.94 -10.54
C LEU A 44 12.16 -15.86 -10.99
N TYR A 45 12.43 -16.95 -10.26
CA TYR A 45 13.41 -17.96 -10.68
C TYR A 45 13.06 -18.55 -12.04
N VAL A 46 11.80 -18.97 -12.25
CA VAL A 46 11.34 -19.49 -13.55
C VAL A 46 11.51 -18.46 -14.66
N TYR A 47 11.13 -17.19 -14.43
CA TYR A 47 11.21 -16.15 -15.46
C TYR A 47 12.65 -15.85 -15.86
N VAL A 48 13.54 -15.69 -14.88
CA VAL A 48 14.96 -15.42 -15.11
C VAL A 48 15.64 -16.62 -15.77
N ALA A 49 15.30 -17.85 -15.39
CA ALA A 49 15.85 -19.07 -15.98
C ALA A 49 15.51 -19.24 -17.47
N ASN A 50 14.46 -18.57 -17.97
CA ASN A 50 14.07 -18.59 -19.38
C ASN A 50 14.59 -17.38 -20.18
N MET A 51 15.35 -16.48 -19.55
CA MET A 51 16.05 -15.39 -20.27
C MET A 51 17.35 -15.91 -20.87
N HIS A 52 17.61 -15.55 -22.13
CA HIS A 52 18.81 -15.99 -22.83
C HIS A 52 19.48 -14.83 -23.56
N GLN A 53 20.77 -14.61 -23.31
CA GLN A 53 21.60 -13.58 -23.98
C GLN A 53 20.91 -12.20 -24.04
N VAL A 54 20.45 -11.71 -22.89
CA VAL A 54 19.74 -10.43 -22.78
C VAL A 54 20.58 -9.29 -23.37
N ARG A 55 20.01 -8.59 -24.35
CA ARG A 55 20.65 -7.43 -24.96
C ARG A 55 20.48 -6.22 -24.07
N TRP A 56 21.46 -5.32 -24.05
CA TRP A 56 21.43 -4.14 -23.18
C TRP A 56 20.17 -3.28 -23.34
N TRP A 57 19.62 -3.17 -24.56
CA TRP A 57 18.43 -2.37 -24.82
C TRP A 57 17.15 -3.05 -24.34
N GLU A 58 17.12 -4.39 -24.24
CA GLU A 58 15.98 -5.12 -23.69
C GLU A 58 15.78 -4.77 -22.21
N LEU A 59 16.85 -4.43 -21.51
CA LEU A 59 16.80 -3.95 -20.13
C LEU A 59 16.03 -2.64 -19.96
N LEU A 60 15.82 -1.84 -21.03
CA LEU A 60 14.94 -0.67 -20.99
C LEU A 60 13.47 -1.04 -20.71
N THR A 61 13.10 -2.32 -20.89
CA THR A 61 11.81 -2.85 -20.45
C THR A 61 11.59 -2.61 -18.95
N ILE A 62 12.63 -2.76 -18.13
CA ILE A 62 12.53 -2.63 -16.67
C ILE A 62 12.06 -1.21 -16.26
N PRO A 63 12.76 -0.11 -16.59
CA PRO A 63 12.31 1.22 -16.19
C PRO A 63 10.97 1.61 -16.81
N VAL A 64 10.66 1.19 -18.04
CA VAL A 64 9.36 1.46 -18.68
C VAL A 64 8.22 0.77 -17.93
N VAL A 65 8.35 -0.52 -17.68
CA VAL A 65 7.35 -1.31 -16.96
C VAL A 65 7.25 -0.87 -15.50
N PHE A 66 8.37 -0.53 -14.87
CA PHE A 66 8.41 0.06 -13.53
C PHE A 66 7.55 1.32 -13.43
N LEU A 67 7.73 2.28 -14.35
CA LEU A 67 6.95 3.52 -14.36
C LEU A 67 5.46 3.24 -14.63
N PHE A 68 5.16 2.30 -15.52
CA PHE A 68 3.78 1.85 -15.74
C PHE A 68 3.17 1.24 -14.47
N CYS A 69 3.88 0.37 -13.76
CA CYS A 69 3.41 -0.20 -12.50
C CYS A 69 3.25 0.87 -11.41
N ASN A 70 4.15 1.85 -11.31
CA ASN A 70 4.02 2.95 -10.37
C ASN A 70 2.79 3.83 -10.65
N PHE A 71 2.47 4.03 -11.93
CA PHE A 71 1.20 4.64 -12.36
C PHE A 71 -0.01 3.79 -12.03
N PHE A 72 0.05 2.49 -12.32
CA PHE A 72 -1.03 1.58 -12.02
C PHE A 72 -1.33 1.51 -10.51
N GLU A 73 -0.29 1.50 -9.67
CA GLU A 73 -0.40 1.58 -8.22
C GLU A 73 -1.14 2.86 -7.78
N TRP A 74 -0.69 4.03 -8.25
CA TRP A 74 -1.34 5.31 -7.96
C TRP A 74 -2.80 5.34 -8.43
N TRP A 75 -3.08 4.86 -9.63
CA TRP A 75 -4.42 4.85 -10.21
C TRP A 75 -5.34 3.90 -9.43
N LEU A 76 -4.87 2.68 -9.14
CA LEU A 76 -5.63 1.70 -8.39
C LEU A 76 -5.92 2.22 -6.99
N HIS A 77 -4.92 2.77 -6.31
CA HIS A 77 -5.08 3.31 -4.95
C HIS A 77 -6.09 4.48 -4.94
N ARG A 78 -5.95 5.43 -5.86
CA ARG A 78 -6.81 6.62 -5.89
C ARG A 78 -8.24 6.37 -6.38
N TYR A 79 -8.40 5.58 -7.44
CA TYR A 79 -9.67 5.47 -8.15
C TYR A 79 -10.43 4.18 -7.87
N VAL A 80 -9.77 3.16 -7.32
CA VAL A 80 -10.40 1.88 -6.96
C VAL A 80 -10.43 1.68 -5.45
N MET A 81 -9.30 1.86 -4.76
CA MET A 81 -9.23 1.60 -3.33
C MET A 81 -9.86 2.71 -2.48
N HIS A 82 -9.84 3.97 -2.95
CA HIS A 82 -10.42 5.14 -2.28
C HIS A 82 -11.74 5.64 -2.87
N ARG A 83 -12.36 4.91 -3.81
CA ARG A 83 -13.68 5.28 -4.34
C ARG A 83 -14.66 4.12 -4.20
N PRO A 84 -15.83 4.35 -3.58
CA PRO A 84 -16.90 3.37 -3.61
C PRO A 84 -17.26 2.99 -5.04
N SER A 85 -17.52 1.71 -5.26
CA SER A 85 -17.90 1.18 -6.58
C SER A 85 -19.08 0.23 -6.44
N SER A 86 -19.95 0.21 -7.45
CA SER A 86 -21.02 -0.79 -7.58
C SER A 86 -20.49 -2.13 -8.08
N PHE A 87 -19.33 -2.15 -8.75
CA PHE A 87 -18.73 -3.37 -9.25
C PHE A 87 -18.17 -4.22 -8.09
N PRO A 88 -18.58 -5.50 -7.93
CA PRO A 88 -18.28 -6.28 -6.74
C PRO A 88 -16.78 -6.37 -6.38
N LEU A 89 -15.91 -6.56 -7.37
CA LEU A 89 -14.47 -6.65 -7.14
C LEU A 89 -13.89 -5.33 -6.62
N PHE A 90 -14.22 -4.21 -7.26
CA PHE A 90 -13.74 -2.88 -6.85
C PHE A 90 -14.31 -2.49 -5.48
N ARG A 91 -15.57 -2.86 -5.21
CA ARG A 91 -16.19 -2.69 -3.89
C ARG A 91 -15.45 -3.49 -2.81
N ALA A 92 -15.06 -4.73 -3.10
CA ALA A 92 -14.31 -5.55 -2.15
C ALA A 92 -12.92 -4.95 -1.84
N VAL A 93 -12.23 -4.46 -2.87
CA VAL A 93 -10.94 -3.76 -2.74
C VAL A 93 -11.10 -2.46 -1.92
N TYR A 94 -12.10 -1.63 -2.24
CA TYR A 94 -12.44 -0.44 -1.46
C TYR A 94 -12.75 -0.76 0.01
N ASN A 95 -13.55 -1.79 0.27
CA ASN A 95 -13.90 -2.20 1.64
C ASN A 95 -12.66 -2.65 2.43
N ARG A 96 -11.79 -3.46 1.82
CA ARG A 96 -10.54 -3.94 2.46
C ARG A 96 -9.57 -2.79 2.74
N HIS A 97 -9.53 -1.79 1.85
CA HIS A 97 -8.61 -0.67 1.99
C HIS A 97 -9.18 0.47 2.84
N THR A 98 -10.18 1.18 2.32
CA THR A 98 -10.71 2.38 2.98
C THR A 98 -11.50 2.06 4.25
N LEU A 99 -12.33 1.01 4.23
CA LEU A 99 -13.21 0.69 5.37
C LEU A 99 -12.60 -0.26 6.40
N MET A 100 -11.46 -0.89 6.06
CA MET A 100 -10.73 -1.78 6.97
C MET A 100 -9.36 -1.23 7.32
N HIS A 101 -8.45 -1.13 6.36
CA HIS A 101 -7.07 -0.66 6.61
C HIS A 101 -7.01 0.75 7.22
N HIS A 102 -7.71 1.73 6.65
CA HIS A 102 -7.77 3.12 7.16
C HIS A 102 -8.62 3.32 8.42
N GLN A 103 -9.39 2.31 8.84
CA GLN A 103 -10.06 2.33 10.16
C GLN A 103 -9.19 1.65 11.23
N PHE A 104 -8.38 0.67 10.82
CA PHE A 104 -7.46 -0.06 11.69
C PHE A 104 -6.24 0.80 12.03
N PHE A 105 -5.69 1.50 11.04
CA PHE A 105 -4.56 2.40 11.15
C PHE A 105 -4.98 3.85 10.96
N THR A 106 -4.39 4.74 11.73
CA THR A 106 -4.60 6.19 11.63
C THR A 106 -3.24 6.88 11.54
N GLU A 107 -3.22 8.16 11.15
CA GLU A 107 -1.99 8.96 11.16
C GLU A 107 -1.27 8.98 12.52
N GLU A 108 -2.02 8.82 13.62
CA GLU A 108 -1.52 8.88 15.00
C GLU A 108 -0.96 7.52 15.46
N GLU A 109 -1.56 6.41 15.01
CA GLU A 109 -1.06 5.06 15.27
C GLU A 109 -1.29 4.15 14.07
N MET A 110 -0.20 3.87 13.36
CA MET A 110 -0.17 2.94 12.23
C MET A 110 0.47 1.60 12.56
N ARG A 111 0.99 1.41 13.78
CA ARG A 111 1.82 0.24 14.04
C ARG A 111 1.00 -1.03 14.24
N PHE A 112 1.49 -2.13 13.70
CA PHE A 112 1.05 -3.47 14.07
C PHE A 112 1.28 -3.70 15.57
N ALA A 113 0.38 -4.43 16.21
CA ALA A 113 0.61 -4.91 17.58
C ALA A 113 1.20 -6.32 17.58
N ASP A 114 0.76 -7.16 16.65
CA ASP A 114 1.28 -8.51 16.47
C ASP A 114 1.12 -8.98 15.02
N HIS A 115 1.60 -10.20 14.74
CA HIS A 115 1.61 -10.77 13.39
C HIS A 115 0.21 -11.10 12.82
N HIS A 116 -0.86 -11.07 13.64
CA HIS A 116 -2.22 -11.20 13.10
C HIS A 116 -2.67 -9.92 12.38
N ASP A 117 -2.16 -8.76 12.80
CA ASP A 117 -2.49 -7.49 12.17
C ASP A 117 -1.95 -7.38 10.74
N TRP A 118 -0.95 -8.20 10.37
CA TRP A 118 -0.37 -8.24 9.02
C TRP A 118 -1.42 -8.56 7.95
N ARG A 119 -2.53 -9.24 8.32
CA ARG A 119 -3.65 -9.51 7.41
C ARG A 119 -4.33 -8.24 6.89
N VAL A 120 -4.26 -7.16 7.65
CA VAL A 120 -4.84 -5.85 7.27
C VAL A 120 -4.06 -5.26 6.08
N THR A 121 -2.75 -5.48 6.05
CA THR A 121 -1.80 -4.83 5.14
C THR A 121 -1.45 -5.67 3.93
N PHE A 122 -0.95 -6.90 4.13
CA PHE A 122 -0.54 -7.76 3.01
C PHE A 122 -1.75 -8.13 2.17
N PHE A 123 -1.61 -8.09 0.85
CA PHE A 123 -2.62 -8.65 -0.02
C PHE A 123 -2.75 -10.15 0.20
N PRO A 124 -3.97 -10.71 0.04
CA PRO A 124 -4.16 -12.15 0.15
C PRO A 124 -3.36 -12.89 -0.94
N PRO A 125 -2.90 -14.15 -0.73
CA PRO A 125 -1.98 -14.80 -1.67
C PRO A 125 -2.52 -14.95 -3.10
N TYR A 126 -3.85 -15.03 -3.26
CA TYR A 126 -4.48 -15.07 -4.58
C TYR A 126 -4.31 -13.78 -5.38
N ALA A 127 -4.01 -12.64 -4.74
CA ALA A 127 -3.80 -11.37 -5.41
C ALA A 127 -2.51 -11.39 -6.25
N LEU A 128 -1.42 -11.95 -5.71
CA LEU A 128 -0.19 -12.18 -6.47
C LEU A 128 -0.50 -13.02 -7.72
N VAL A 129 -1.21 -14.15 -7.56
CA VAL A 129 -1.62 -15.00 -8.67
C VAL A 129 -2.44 -14.22 -9.70
N THR A 130 -3.39 -13.39 -9.24
CA THR A 130 -4.24 -12.58 -10.12
C THR A 130 -3.41 -11.57 -10.92
N PHE A 131 -2.49 -10.83 -10.28
CA PHE A 131 -1.62 -9.88 -10.97
C PHE A 131 -0.64 -10.57 -11.92
N THR A 132 -0.15 -11.76 -11.58
CA THR A 132 0.64 -12.59 -12.49
C THR A 132 -0.19 -12.98 -13.71
N LEU A 133 -1.41 -13.50 -13.53
CA LEU A 133 -2.30 -13.87 -14.62
C LEU A 133 -2.66 -12.68 -15.51
N MET A 134 -2.86 -11.50 -14.93
CA MET A 134 -3.06 -10.24 -15.68
C MET A 134 -1.80 -9.84 -16.48
N SER A 135 -0.61 -10.16 -15.98
CA SER A 135 0.66 -9.83 -16.64
C SER A 135 1.01 -10.78 -17.79
N ILE A 136 0.58 -12.05 -17.73
CA ILE A 136 0.91 -13.09 -18.73
C ILE A 136 0.54 -12.67 -20.17
N PRO A 137 -0.68 -12.18 -20.46
CA PRO A 137 -1.01 -11.72 -21.81
C PRO A 137 -0.06 -10.63 -22.32
N GLY A 138 0.27 -9.66 -21.46
CA GLY A 138 1.25 -8.60 -21.79
C GLY A 138 2.64 -9.17 -22.07
N ALA A 139 3.09 -10.12 -21.26
CA ALA A 139 4.38 -10.80 -21.45
C ALA A 139 4.43 -11.58 -22.78
N ILE A 140 3.36 -12.31 -23.14
CA ILE A 140 3.27 -13.06 -24.40
C ILE A 140 3.27 -12.10 -25.59
N ILE A 141 2.45 -11.05 -25.54
CA ILE A 141 2.34 -10.08 -26.64
C ILE A 141 3.68 -9.37 -26.86
N LEU A 142 4.30 -8.83 -25.81
CA LEU A 142 5.60 -8.17 -25.92
C LEU A 142 6.72 -9.15 -26.29
N GLY A 143 6.64 -10.38 -25.78
CA GLY A 143 7.52 -11.49 -26.11
C GLY A 143 7.54 -11.81 -27.60
N TRP A 144 6.36 -11.81 -28.21
CA TRP A 144 6.17 -12.12 -29.63
C TRP A 144 6.49 -10.92 -30.53
N LEU A 145 6.12 -9.70 -30.13
CA LEU A 145 6.29 -8.49 -30.94
C LEU A 145 7.71 -7.91 -30.91
N ILE A 146 8.44 -8.07 -29.80
CA ILE A 146 9.75 -7.42 -29.59
C ILE A 146 10.85 -8.47 -29.45
N SER A 147 10.82 -9.25 -28.38
CA SER A 147 11.68 -10.43 -28.19
C SER A 147 11.24 -11.26 -26.98
N PRO A 148 11.53 -12.57 -26.93
CA PRO A 148 11.21 -13.40 -25.78
C PRO A 148 11.76 -12.85 -24.45
N ASN A 149 12.97 -12.28 -24.46
CA ASN A 149 13.55 -11.65 -23.27
C ASN A 149 12.73 -10.45 -22.78
N VAL A 150 12.15 -9.63 -23.66
CA VAL A 150 11.28 -8.52 -23.26
C VAL A 150 10.01 -9.03 -22.58
N GLY A 151 9.42 -10.13 -23.07
CA GLY A 151 8.29 -10.79 -22.41
C GLY A 151 8.64 -11.25 -20.99
N TRP A 152 9.80 -11.91 -20.82
CA TRP A 152 10.29 -12.33 -19.50
C TRP A 152 10.65 -11.17 -18.59
N LEU A 153 11.30 -10.12 -19.11
CA LEU A 153 11.64 -8.91 -18.36
C LEU A 153 10.39 -8.16 -17.90
N PHE A 154 9.34 -8.12 -18.73
CA PHE A 154 8.05 -7.55 -18.37
C PHE A 154 7.45 -8.24 -17.14
N ILE A 155 7.24 -9.56 -17.19
CA ILE A 155 6.60 -10.30 -16.09
C ILE A 155 7.49 -10.40 -14.85
N THR A 156 8.81 -10.39 -15.03
CA THR A 156 9.78 -10.26 -13.94
C THR A 156 9.59 -8.93 -13.23
N THR A 157 9.53 -7.82 -13.99
CA THR A 157 9.38 -6.48 -13.43
C THR A 157 8.04 -6.31 -12.71
N THR A 158 6.91 -6.76 -13.28
CA THR A 158 5.60 -6.64 -12.62
C THR A 158 5.54 -7.45 -11.33
N THR A 159 6.10 -8.67 -11.32
CA THR A 159 6.16 -9.54 -10.13
C THR A 159 7.08 -8.96 -9.06
N SER A 160 8.26 -8.46 -9.45
CA SER A 160 9.18 -7.79 -8.52
C SER A 160 8.53 -6.57 -7.88
N ILE A 161 7.79 -5.75 -8.64
CA ILE A 161 7.12 -4.57 -8.09
C ILE A 161 6.02 -4.93 -7.10
N TYR A 162 5.26 -6.00 -7.34
CA TYR A 162 4.32 -6.51 -6.33
C TYR A 162 5.03 -6.86 -5.01
N LEU A 163 6.14 -7.59 -5.06
CA LEU A 163 6.87 -7.99 -3.85
C LEU A 163 7.51 -6.79 -3.13
N ILE A 164 7.98 -5.79 -3.89
CA ILE A 164 8.49 -4.52 -3.35
C ILE A 164 7.36 -3.73 -2.69
N TYR A 165 6.17 -3.67 -3.31
CA TYR A 165 4.99 -3.04 -2.74
C TYR A 165 4.63 -3.65 -1.38
N GLU A 166 4.52 -4.98 -1.29
CA GLU A 166 4.19 -5.67 -0.04
C GLU A 166 5.25 -5.39 1.04
N PHE A 167 6.54 -5.43 0.67
CA PHE A 167 7.64 -5.13 1.59
C PHE A 167 7.60 -3.69 2.10
N MET A 168 7.49 -2.71 1.20
CA MET A 168 7.50 -1.30 1.56
C MET A 168 6.27 -0.95 2.39
N HIS A 169 5.08 -1.43 2.01
CA HIS A 169 3.86 -1.25 2.77
C HIS A 169 4.00 -1.85 4.18
N PHE A 170 4.51 -3.08 4.30
CA PHE A 170 4.79 -3.67 5.61
C PHE A 170 5.72 -2.81 6.46
N CYS A 171 6.82 -2.31 5.89
CA CYS A 171 7.76 -1.45 6.59
C CYS A 171 7.14 -0.13 7.06
N THR A 172 6.05 0.37 6.45
CA THR A 172 5.35 1.56 6.94
C THR A 172 4.58 1.33 8.25
N HIS A 173 4.26 0.07 8.56
CA HIS A 173 3.42 -0.33 9.69
C HIS A 173 4.15 -1.07 10.82
N ILE A 174 5.44 -1.42 10.67
CA ILE A 174 6.21 -2.03 11.78
C ILE A 174 6.62 -1.01 12.84
N ASP A 175 7.10 -1.48 13.99
CA ASP A 175 7.70 -0.60 14.99
C ASP A 175 8.90 0.19 14.46
N GLU A 176 9.11 1.35 15.06
CA GLU A 176 10.24 2.21 14.75
C GLU A 176 11.57 1.51 15.10
N ASN A 177 12.48 1.46 14.13
CA ASN A 177 13.77 0.81 14.27
C ASN A 177 14.79 1.42 13.29
N TRP A 178 16.03 0.94 13.33
CA TRP A 178 17.11 1.46 12.50
C TRP A 178 16.81 1.36 10.99
N LEU A 179 16.21 0.26 10.52
CA LEU A 179 15.90 0.03 9.11
C LEU A 179 14.91 1.07 8.58
N VAL A 180 13.76 1.22 9.24
CA VAL A 180 12.69 2.14 8.77
C VAL A 180 13.05 3.61 8.95
N ARG A 181 14.00 3.91 9.83
CA ARG A 181 14.49 5.28 10.06
C ARG A 181 15.53 5.72 9.04
N ASN A 182 16.48 4.84 8.73
CA ASN A 182 17.70 5.23 8.02
C ASN A 182 17.78 4.76 6.57
N THR A 183 17.00 3.76 6.17
CA THR A 183 17.02 3.29 4.78
C THR A 183 16.24 4.26 3.88
N PRO A 184 16.87 4.83 2.83
CA PRO A 184 16.19 5.66 1.84
C PRO A 184 15.01 4.94 1.21
N PHE A 185 14.04 5.70 0.67
CA PHE A 185 12.74 5.22 0.18
C PHE A 185 11.84 4.63 1.27
N ILE A 186 12.34 3.75 2.15
CA ILE A 186 11.55 3.19 3.26
C ILE A 186 11.14 4.28 4.24
N ASN A 187 12.09 5.10 4.69
CA ASN A 187 11.79 6.21 5.59
C ASN A 187 10.83 7.26 4.95
N THR A 188 11.01 7.47 3.66
CA THR A 188 10.24 8.43 2.85
C THR A 188 8.80 7.95 2.72
N ILE A 189 8.61 6.70 2.29
CA ILE A 189 7.28 6.14 2.06
C ILE A 189 6.53 5.93 3.38
N ARG A 190 7.23 5.62 4.47
CA ARG A 190 6.62 5.53 5.80
C ARG A 190 6.02 6.86 6.25
N ARG A 191 6.75 7.97 6.08
CA ARG A 191 6.21 9.31 6.35
C ARG A 191 5.11 9.70 5.36
N HIS A 192 5.29 9.38 4.08
CA HIS A 192 4.32 9.66 3.02
C HIS A 192 2.98 8.96 3.29
N HIS A 193 3.04 7.68 3.65
CA HIS A 193 1.87 6.86 4.03
C HIS A 193 1.27 7.30 5.36
N ALA A 194 2.07 7.72 6.34
CA ALA A 194 1.55 8.34 7.57
C ALA A 194 0.63 9.53 7.28
N ALA A 195 1.09 10.44 6.40
CA ALA A 195 0.29 11.56 5.95
C ALA A 195 -0.93 11.11 5.13
N HIS A 196 -0.81 10.03 4.36
CA HIS A 196 -1.94 9.42 3.65
C HIS A 196 -3.02 8.88 4.60
N HIS A 197 -2.67 8.33 5.78
CA HIS A 197 -3.64 7.88 6.78
C HIS A 197 -4.38 9.01 7.51
N ASN A 198 -4.04 10.27 7.24
CA ASN A 198 -4.82 11.40 7.72
C ASN A 198 -6.17 11.43 7.00
N GLN A 199 -7.26 11.27 7.74
CA GLN A 199 -8.63 11.24 7.21
C GLN A 199 -9.01 12.48 6.38
N SER A 200 -8.38 13.63 6.65
CA SER A 200 -8.58 14.86 5.89
C SER A 200 -7.87 14.87 4.54
N LEU A 201 -6.88 14.00 4.32
CA LEU A 201 -6.02 13.96 3.14
C LEU A 201 -6.15 12.65 2.33
N MET A 202 -6.52 11.54 2.98
CA MET A 202 -6.44 10.17 2.45
C MET A 202 -7.12 9.95 1.10
N MET A 203 -8.17 10.73 0.81
CA MET A 203 -8.95 10.60 -0.43
C MET A 203 -8.26 11.22 -1.64
N GLU A 204 -7.27 12.09 -1.44
CA GLU A 204 -6.73 12.96 -2.50
C GLU A 204 -5.21 12.98 -2.57
N ARG A 205 -4.52 12.64 -1.47
CA ARG A 205 -3.06 12.81 -1.36
C ARG A 205 -2.32 11.52 -1.07
N ASN A 206 -1.08 11.47 -1.55
CA ASN A 206 -0.10 10.45 -1.21
C ASN A 206 -0.54 9.01 -1.53
N MET A 207 -0.81 8.76 -2.81
CA MET A 207 -1.43 7.53 -3.31
C MET A 207 -0.41 6.45 -3.70
N ASN A 208 0.85 6.79 -3.94
CA ASN A 208 1.89 5.80 -4.10
C ASN A 208 2.34 5.30 -2.73
N LEU A 209 2.48 3.98 -2.63
CA LEU A 209 2.94 3.23 -1.46
C LEU A 209 4.29 2.55 -1.70
N THR A 210 4.87 2.70 -2.90
CA THR A 210 6.28 2.38 -3.18
C THR A 210 7.09 3.66 -3.33
N PHE A 211 7.14 4.20 -4.54
CA PHE A 211 7.89 5.40 -4.89
C PHE A 211 6.89 6.51 -5.24
N PRO A 212 6.93 7.69 -4.59
CA PRO A 212 5.98 8.79 -4.82
C PRO A 212 6.20 9.55 -6.13
N ILE A 213 6.43 8.83 -7.24
CA ILE A 213 6.68 9.39 -8.56
C ILE A 213 5.39 9.94 -9.14
N MET A 214 4.31 9.15 -9.20
CA MET A 214 3.04 9.65 -9.74
C MET A 214 2.37 10.67 -8.83
N ASP A 215 2.58 10.60 -7.51
CA ASP A 215 2.18 11.70 -6.63
C ASP A 215 2.87 13.03 -6.95
N TRP A 216 4.14 12.99 -7.34
CA TRP A 216 4.83 14.17 -7.82
C TRP A 216 4.31 14.60 -9.20
N VAL A 217 4.21 13.68 -10.17
CA VAL A 217 3.76 13.97 -11.55
C VAL A 217 2.37 14.57 -11.58
N PHE A 218 1.40 14.01 -10.85
CA PHE A 218 0.01 14.48 -10.84
C PHE A 218 -0.26 15.51 -9.74
N GLY A 219 0.78 15.95 -9.02
CA GLY A 219 0.64 16.94 -7.96
C GLY A 219 -0.25 16.48 -6.80
N THR A 220 -0.37 15.17 -6.56
CA THR A 220 -1.11 14.58 -5.43
C THR A 220 -0.25 14.35 -4.20
N SER A 221 1.04 14.68 -4.20
CA SER A 221 1.80 14.69 -2.95
C SER A 221 1.42 15.85 -2.03
N ASP A 222 1.51 15.61 -0.72
CA ASP A 222 1.46 16.61 0.33
C ASP A 222 2.74 17.47 0.45
N LEU A 223 3.82 17.11 -0.25
CA LEU A 223 5.09 17.84 -0.25
C LEU A 223 5.16 18.90 -1.36
N ASN A 224 5.85 20.02 -1.07
CA ASN A 224 6.24 21.05 -2.02
C ASN A 224 7.74 20.90 -2.37
N ARG A 225 8.09 19.88 -3.18
CA ARG A 225 9.47 19.57 -3.60
C ARG A 225 9.53 19.13 -5.07
N GLY A 226 10.74 19.02 -5.64
CA GLY A 226 10.96 18.30 -6.91
C GLY A 226 10.93 16.78 -6.74
N LEU A 227 11.05 16.02 -7.83
CA LEU A 227 11.03 14.55 -7.85
C LEU A 227 12.05 13.93 -6.87
N VAL A 228 13.31 14.37 -6.91
CA VAL A 228 14.36 13.87 -6.01
C VAL A 228 13.99 14.12 -4.55
N GLY A 229 13.40 15.28 -4.26
CA GLY A 229 12.93 15.62 -2.92
C GLY A 229 11.76 14.74 -2.46
N HIS A 230 10.90 14.28 -3.37
CA HIS A 230 9.83 13.33 -3.06
C HIS A 230 10.37 11.92 -2.80
N LEU A 231 11.35 11.46 -3.59
CA LEU A 231 11.93 10.12 -3.46
C LEU A 231 12.83 9.96 -2.22
N PHE A 232 13.47 11.03 -1.77
CA PHE A 232 14.46 11.02 -0.69
C PHE A 232 14.11 11.98 0.45
N ASN A 233 12.82 12.23 0.71
CA ASN A 233 12.40 13.16 1.75
C ASN A 233 12.77 12.67 3.17
N GLY A 234 12.75 11.35 3.37
CA GLY A 234 12.74 10.76 4.71
C GLY A 234 11.55 11.26 5.54
N TYR A 235 11.79 11.49 6.83
CA TYR A 235 10.80 11.97 7.78
C TYR A 235 10.62 13.50 7.79
N ASP A 236 11.28 14.23 6.90
CA ASP A 236 11.26 15.70 6.92
C ASP A 236 9.85 16.26 6.70
N THR A 237 9.44 17.22 7.55
CA THR A 237 8.14 17.89 7.48
C THR A 237 8.24 19.36 7.07
N ARG A 238 9.44 19.90 6.85
CA ARG A 238 9.64 21.32 6.47
C ARG A 238 8.97 21.70 5.14
N PHE A 239 8.77 20.72 4.27
CA PHE A 239 8.23 20.93 2.93
C PHE A 239 6.76 20.50 2.79
N VAL A 240 6.06 20.22 3.91
CA VAL A 240 4.62 19.95 3.86
C VAL A 240 3.88 21.20 3.38
N LYS A 241 3.00 21.04 2.40
CA LYS A 241 2.12 22.10 1.90
C LYS A 241 1.21 22.63 3.02
N THR A 242 1.10 23.94 3.15
CA THR A 242 0.28 24.60 4.18
C THR A 242 -1.14 24.92 3.70
N ASP A 243 -1.37 24.85 2.40
CA ASP A 243 -2.60 25.24 1.70
C ASP A 243 -3.52 24.03 1.37
N MET A 244 -3.25 22.85 1.93
CA MET A 244 -4.07 21.67 1.71
C MET A 244 -5.43 21.79 2.42
N ARG A 245 -6.50 21.43 1.70
CA ARG A 245 -7.85 21.37 2.27
C ARG A 245 -7.87 20.36 3.42
N ARG A 246 -8.15 20.83 4.64
CA ARG A 246 -8.43 19.96 5.79
C ARG A 246 -9.94 19.86 5.95
N THR A 247 -10.52 18.69 5.71
CA THR A 247 -11.90 18.45 6.14
C THR A 247 -11.92 18.36 7.67
N ALA A 248 -12.91 18.98 8.31
CA ALA A 248 -13.05 18.89 9.76
C ALA A 248 -13.19 17.41 10.16
N ARG A 249 -12.47 16.98 11.20
CA ARG A 249 -12.72 15.68 11.86
C ARG A 249 -14.22 15.65 12.20
N THR A 250 -14.93 14.58 11.83
CA THR A 250 -16.35 14.43 12.17
C THR A 250 -16.53 14.78 13.65
N PRO A 251 -17.43 15.71 14.02
CA PRO A 251 -17.56 16.12 15.40
C PRO A 251 -17.75 14.89 16.27
N ARG A 252 -17.00 14.78 17.37
CA ARG A 252 -17.39 13.84 18.45
C ARG A 252 -18.81 14.25 18.81
N GLY A 253 -19.79 13.37 18.57
CA GLY A 253 -21.15 13.61 19.04
C GLY A 253 -21.05 13.98 20.52
N THR A 254 -21.52 15.17 20.88
CA THR A 254 -21.58 15.59 22.27
C THR A 254 -22.38 14.54 23.03
N ALA A 255 -21.99 14.25 24.28
CA ALA A 255 -22.66 13.25 25.12
C ALA A 255 -24.19 13.46 25.22
N GLU A 256 -24.67 14.68 24.97
CA GLU A 256 -26.10 15.02 24.88
C GLU A 256 -26.85 14.33 23.74
N ALA A 257 -26.21 14.05 22.60
CA ALA A 257 -26.86 13.36 21.48
C ALA A 257 -27.15 11.89 21.81
N SER A 258 -26.26 11.24 22.57
CA SER A 258 -26.47 9.88 23.07
C SER A 258 -27.53 9.82 24.18
N ALA A 259 -27.63 10.84 25.02
CA ALA A 259 -28.65 10.93 26.07
C ALA A 259 -30.07 11.11 25.51
N ARG A 260 -30.23 11.82 24.37
CA ARG A 260 -31.55 11.99 23.73
C ARG A 260 -32.08 10.73 23.06
N VAL A 261 -31.21 9.83 22.60
CA VAL A 261 -31.62 8.54 22.03
C VAL A 261 -32.02 7.56 23.14
N ALA A 262 -31.30 7.56 24.27
CA ALA A 262 -31.63 6.71 25.42
C ALA A 262 -32.89 7.13 26.20
N ALA A 263 -33.36 8.37 26.03
CA ALA A 263 -34.62 8.86 26.62
C ALA A 263 -35.83 8.68 25.69
N ALA A 264 -35.62 8.15 24.48
CA ALA A 264 -36.66 7.89 23.48
C ALA A 264 -36.91 6.38 23.25
N GLU A 265 -36.24 5.51 24.01
CA GLU A 265 -36.56 4.09 24.21
C GLU A 265 -37.18 3.90 25.59
#